data_AF-X1IFA8-F1
#
_entry.id   AF-X1IFA8-F1
#
_cell.length_a   1.000
_cell.length_b   1.000
_cell.length_c   1.000
_cell.angle_alpha   90.00
_cell.angle_beta   90.00
_cell.angle_gamma   90.00
#
_symmetry.space_group_name_H-M   'P 1'
#
loop_
_entity.id
_entity.type
_entity.pdbx_description
1 polymer ?
#
loop_
_entity_poly.entity_id
_entity_poly.type
_entity_poly.pdbx_seq_one_letter_code
_entity_poly.pdbx_strand_id
1 'polypeptide(L)'
;GAFGSYIDMTSAMTLGMLPSLPLNRFRQVGNAAGMGAKLALLSLSQRSQAQAIASQVHYIELASSPDFMQTFTEALYLGQYRIKGGKREEIN
;
A
#
# COMPACT_ATOMS: atom_id res chain seq x y z
N GLY A 1 -7.26 -5.44 -0.69
CA GLY A 1 -8.69 -5.05 -0.60
C GLY A 1 -9.44 -5.59 -1.80
N ALA A 2 -10.77 -5.68 -1.75
CA ALA A 2 -11.58 -6.27 -2.83
C ALA A 2 -11.30 -5.66 -4.21
N PHE A 3 -11.03 -4.35 -4.26
CA PHE A 3 -10.61 -3.64 -5.48
C PHE A 3 -9.30 -4.19 -6.07
N GLY A 4 -8.31 -4.48 -5.23
CA GLY A 4 -7.00 -4.97 -5.65
C GLY A 4 -6.96 -6.40 -6.19
N SER A 5 -8.05 -7.18 -6.04
CA SER A 5 -8.13 -8.56 -6.54
C SER A 5 -8.21 -8.65 -8.08
N TYR A 6 -8.55 -7.55 -8.74
CA TYR A 6 -8.75 -7.51 -10.20
C TYR A 6 -7.92 -6.42 -10.88
N ILE A 7 -7.00 -5.79 -10.14
CA ILE A 7 -6.10 -4.79 -10.71
C ILE A 7 -5.07 -5.49 -11.59
N ASP A 8 -4.98 -5.06 -12.85
CA ASP A 8 -3.82 -5.34 -13.69
C ASP A 8 -2.62 -4.54 -13.16
N MET A 9 -1.59 -5.25 -12.69
CA MET A 9 -0.43 -4.64 -12.03
C MET A 9 0.36 -3.74 -12.97
N THR A 10 0.50 -4.16 -14.23
CA THR A 10 1.20 -3.38 -15.27
C THR A 10 0.50 -2.05 -15.51
N SER A 11 -0.84 -2.07 -15.65
CA SER A 11 -1.64 -0.87 -15.83
C SER A 11 -1.57 0.06 -14.61
N ALA A 12 -1.65 -0.48 -13.39
CA ALA A 12 -1.55 0.31 -12.17
C ALA A 12 -0.17 0.97 -12.00
N MET A 13 0.91 0.29 -12.39
CA MET A 13 2.24 0.88 -12.45
C MET A 13 2.32 1.98 -13.51
N THR A 14 1.84 1.71 -14.73
CA THR A 14 1.83 2.67 -15.85
C THR A 14 1.05 3.95 -15.52
N LEU A 15 -0.04 3.84 -14.78
CA LEU A 15 -0.82 5.00 -14.31
C LEU A 15 -0.14 5.77 -13.17
N GLY A 16 0.91 5.24 -12.55
CA GLY A 16 1.58 5.84 -11.38
C GLY A 16 0.88 5.54 -10.04
N MET A 17 -0.03 4.56 -9.99
CA MET A 17 -0.71 4.15 -8.76
C MET A 17 0.16 3.27 -7.86
N LEU A 18 1.02 2.45 -8.46
CA LEU A 18 1.96 1.57 -7.77
C LEU A 18 3.40 1.97 -8.11
N PRO A 19 4.35 1.76 -7.17
CA PRO A 19 5.75 2.08 -7.42
C PRO A 19 6.31 1.21 -8.56
N SER A 20 7.25 1.76 -9.32
CA SER A 20 7.97 1.02 -10.37
C SER A 20 8.92 -0.01 -9.75
N LEU A 21 8.41 -1.22 -9.51
CA LEU A 21 9.13 -2.37 -8.97
C LEU A 21 8.87 -3.61 -9.85
N PRO A 22 9.75 -4.63 -9.82
CA PRO A 22 9.52 -5.88 -10.52
C PRO A 22 8.19 -6.55 -10.12
N LEU A 23 7.44 -7.09 -11.09
CA LEU A 23 6.11 -7.68 -10.86
C LEU A 23 6.10 -8.79 -9.79
N ASN A 24 7.20 -9.54 -9.65
CA ASN A 24 7.32 -10.60 -8.64
C ASN A 24 7.39 -10.07 -7.18
N ARG A 25 7.47 -8.75 -6.98
CA ARG A 25 7.39 -8.08 -5.67
C ARG A 25 5.95 -7.84 -5.23
N PHE A 26 4.97 -8.07 -6.12
CA PHE A 26 3.56 -7.84 -5.83
C PHE A 26 2.82 -9.16 -5.70
N ARG A 27 1.96 -9.23 -4.68
CA ARG A 27 1.06 -10.37 -4.47
C ARG A 27 -0.32 -9.87 -4.08
N GLN A 28 -1.33 -10.30 -4.80
CA GLN A 28 -2.72 -10.07 -4.41
C GLN A 28 -3.09 -11.06 -3.30
N VAL A 29 -3.65 -10.54 -2.20
CA VAL A 29 -4.08 -11.32 -1.03
C VAL A 29 -5.59 -11.26 -0.80
N GLY A 30 -6.33 -10.62 -1.71
CA GLY A 30 -7.77 -10.47 -1.64
C GLY A 30 -8.27 -9.66 -0.43
N ASN A 31 -9.34 -10.14 0.21
CA ASN A 31 -9.91 -9.56 1.42
C ASN A 31 -9.17 -10.04 2.67
N ALA A 32 -7.98 -9.48 2.91
CA ALA A 32 -7.15 -9.81 4.07
C ALA A 32 -7.85 -9.54 5.41
N ALA A 33 -8.65 -8.47 5.50
CA ALA A 33 -9.41 -8.15 6.73
C ALA A 33 -10.44 -9.26 7.05
N GLY A 34 -11.21 -9.70 6.05
CA GLY A 34 -12.17 -10.79 6.21
C GLY A 34 -11.50 -12.13 6.54
N MET A 35 -10.36 -12.44 5.91
CA MET A 35 -9.59 -13.64 6.25
C MET A 35 -9.03 -13.57 7.68
N GLY A 36 -8.44 -12.44 8.06
CA GLY A 36 -7.91 -12.21 9.41
C GLY A 36 -8.98 -12.34 10.49
N ALA A 37 -10.18 -11.82 10.25
CA ALA A 37 -11.31 -11.98 11.16
C ALA A 37 -11.67 -13.46 11.39
N LYS A 38 -11.72 -14.28 10.32
CA LYS A 38 -11.97 -15.73 10.46
C LYS A 38 -10.84 -16.41 11.24
N LEU A 39 -9.59 -16.11 10.94
CA LEU A 39 -8.43 -16.68 11.64
C LEU A 39 -8.44 -16.34 13.14
N ALA A 40 -8.70 -15.08 13.48
CA ALA A 40 -8.81 -14.64 14.87
C ALA A 40 -10.04 -15.23 15.58
N LEU A 41 -11.14 -15.51 14.86
CA LEU A 41 -12.32 -16.17 15.41
C LEU A 41 -12.03 -17.63 15.77
N LEU A 42 -11.39 -18.36 14.86
CA LEU A 42 -11.18 -19.81 14.96
C LEU A 42 -9.94 -20.22 15.77
N SER A 43 -8.99 -19.31 16.01
CA SER A 43 -7.74 -19.63 16.70
C SER A 43 -7.33 -18.54 17.71
N LEU A 44 -7.15 -18.97 18.96
CA LEU A 44 -6.64 -18.12 20.04
C LEU A 44 -5.18 -17.70 19.81
N SER A 45 -4.35 -18.58 19.23
CA SER A 45 -2.96 -18.23 18.92
C SER A 45 -2.88 -17.17 17.83
N GLN A 46 -3.70 -17.28 16.78
CA GLN A 46 -3.79 -16.26 15.72
C GLN A 46 -4.33 -14.94 16.26
N ARG A 47 -5.31 -14.98 17.18
CA ARG A 47 -5.82 -13.79 17.84
C ARG A 47 -4.75 -13.09 18.69
N SER A 48 -3.96 -13.85 19.45
CA SER A 48 -2.85 -13.32 20.24
C SER A 48 -1.75 -12.73 19.34
N GLN A 49 -1.42 -13.40 18.23
CA GLN A 49 -0.49 -12.87 17.24
C GLN A 49 -0.98 -11.55 16.64
N ALA A 50 -2.26 -11.44 16.29
CA ALA A 50 -2.83 -10.20 15.77
C ALA A 50 -2.72 -9.04 16.79
N GLN A 51 -2.93 -9.30 18.08
CA GLN A 51 -2.73 -8.30 19.14
C GLN A 51 -1.26 -7.88 19.27
N ALA A 52 -0.33 -8.83 19.21
CA ALA A 52 1.10 -8.55 19.27
C ALA A 52 1.60 -7.75 18.06
N ILE A 53 1.03 -7.96 16.87
CA ILE A 53 1.30 -7.13 15.69
C ILE A 53 0.73 -5.74 15.91
N ALA A 54 -0.52 -5.64 16.36
CA ALA A 54 -1.19 -4.35 16.57
C ALA A 54 -0.43 -3.45 17.57
N SER A 55 0.18 -4.01 18.61
CA SER A 55 0.98 -3.24 19.58
C SER A 55 2.29 -2.68 19.02
N GLN A 56 2.74 -3.16 17.85
CA GLN A 56 3.96 -2.70 17.17
C GLN A 56 3.65 -1.71 16.03
N VAL A 57 2.37 -1.46 15.73
CA VAL A 57 1.97 -0.52 14.67
C VAL A 57 1.99 0.91 15.21
N HIS A 58 2.66 1.80 14.49
CA HIS A 58 2.67 3.23 14.77
C HIS A 58 1.82 3.97 13.73
N TYR A 59 0.98 4.89 14.21
CA TYR A 59 0.20 5.77 13.35
C TYR A 59 1.05 6.97 12.90
N ILE A 60 0.92 7.32 11.61
CA ILE A 60 1.54 8.51 11.02
C ILE A 60 0.41 9.41 10.50
N GLU A 61 0.28 10.60 11.07
CA GLU A 61 -0.71 11.60 10.64
C GLU A 61 -0.20 12.35 9.39
N LEU A 62 -0.64 11.89 8.23
CA LEU A 62 -0.21 12.45 6.94
C LEU A 62 -0.65 13.90 6.75
N ALA A 63 -1.80 14.33 7.30
CA ALA A 63 -2.27 15.71 7.15
C ALA A 63 -1.35 16.73 7.84
N SER A 64 -0.61 16.30 8.85
CA SER A 64 0.40 17.12 9.56
C SER A 64 1.81 16.99 8.99
N SER A 65 2.04 16.08 8.04
CA SER A 65 3.35 15.82 7.47
C SER A 65 3.73 16.93 6.48
N PRO A 66 4.85 17.65 6.67
CA PRO A 66 5.24 18.78 5.83
C PRO A 66 5.30 18.47 4.34
N ASP A 67 5.78 17.27 3.99
CA ASP A 67 6.04 16.89 2.60
C ASP A 67 4.85 16.18 1.92
N PHE A 68 3.79 15.86 2.67
CA PHE A 68 2.69 15.06 2.14
C PHE A 68 1.92 15.80 1.05
N MET A 69 1.56 17.06 1.28
CA MET A 69 0.79 17.84 0.29
C MET A 69 1.56 18.05 -1.03
N GLN A 70 2.87 18.28 -0.94
CA GLN A 70 3.73 18.36 -2.12
C GLN A 70 3.77 17.00 -2.83
N THR A 71 4.08 15.92 -2.11
CA THR A 71 4.15 14.57 -2.68
C THR A 71 2.83 14.14 -3.31
N PHE A 72 1.70 14.44 -2.68
CA PHE A 72 0.37 14.12 -3.18
C PHE A 72 0.07 14.88 -4.48
N THR A 73 0.40 16.17 -4.55
CA THR A 73 0.22 16.97 -5.76
C THR A 73 1.05 16.42 -6.93
N GLU A 74 2.31 16.06 -6.69
CA GLU A 74 3.18 15.41 -7.67
C GLU A 74 2.65 14.03 -8.13
N ALA A 75 1.91 13.33 -7.26
CA ALA A 75 1.30 12.05 -7.56
C ALA A 75 -0.03 12.14 -8.34
N LEU A 76 -0.59 13.34 -8.55
CA LEU A 76 -1.82 13.51 -9.33
C LEU A 76 -1.62 13.31 -10.83
N TYR A 77 -0.39 13.45 -11.33
CA TYR A 77 -0.06 13.23 -12.73
C TYR A 77 0.05 11.74 -13.06
N LEU A 78 -0.53 11.33 -14.19
CA LEU A 78 -0.38 9.98 -14.72
C LEU A 78 1.04 9.72 -15.23
N GLY A 79 1.41 8.44 -15.34
CA GLY A 79 2.70 7.99 -15.85
C GLY A 79 3.58 7.36 -14.76
N GLN A 80 4.60 6.62 -15.18
CA GLN A 80 5.53 5.98 -14.26
C GLN A 80 6.49 7.01 -13.67
N TYR A 81 6.65 7.01 -12.34
CA TYR A 81 7.55 7.92 -11.65
C TYR A 81 8.13 7.32 -10.39
N ARG A 82 9.12 8.00 -9.83
CA ARG A 82 9.58 7.84 -8.45
C ARG A 82 9.72 9.20 -7.79
N ILE A 83 9.66 9.24 -6.46
CA ILE A 83 9.94 10.45 -5.69
C ILE A 83 11.37 10.36 -5.17
N LYS A 84 12.19 11.38 -5.46
CA LYS A 84 13.56 11.53 -4.94
C LYS A 84 13.72 12.94 -4.37
N GLY A 85 14.01 13.04 -3.08
CA GLY A 85 14.17 14.34 -2.39
C GLY A 85 12.92 15.23 -2.50
N GLY A 86 11.71 14.63 -2.44
CA GLY A 86 10.44 15.36 -2.55
C GLY A 86 10.04 15.80 -3.96
N LYS A 87 10.80 15.39 -5.00
CA LYS A 87 10.50 15.72 -6.40
C LYS A 87 10.16 14.48 -7.21
N ARG A 88 9.21 14.63 -8.13
CA ARG A 88 8.88 13.62 -9.14
C ARG A 88 9.99 13.49 -10.17
N GLU A 89 10.44 12.26 -10.38
CA GLU A 89 11.30 11.87 -11.49
C GLU A 89 10.53 10.85 -12.34
N GLU A 90 10.27 11.18 -13.61
CA GLU A 90 9.64 10.25 -14.55
C GLU A 90 10.57 9.08 -14.86
N ILE A 91 9.97 7.90 -14.99
CA ILE A 91 10.67 6.67 -15.36
C ILE A 91 10.18 6.32 -16.77
N ASN A 92 11.08 6.48 -17.75
CA ASN A 92 10.85 6.04 -19.13
C ASN A 92 11.10 4.54 -19.26
#